data_AF-A0A0J8FV20-F1
#
_entry.id   AF-A0A0J8FV20-F1
#
_cell.length_a   1.000
_cell.length_b   1.000
_cell.length_c   1.000
_cell.angle_alpha   90.00
_cell.angle_beta   90.00
_cell.angle_gamma   90.00
#
_symmetry.space_group_name_H-M   'P 1'
#
loop_
_entity.id
_entity.type
_entity.pdbx_description
1 polymer ?
#
loop_
_entity_poly.entity_id
_entity_poly.type
_entity_poly.pdbx_seq_one_letter_code
_entity_poly.pdbx_strand_id
1 'polypeptide(L)'
;MTQTALVVGASGIVGSAITQLLIDNKWQVAALSRQPSQSQGVIPVAADLQDPASLEHALADLKPTHVFITTWSRQATEAENIRVNAAMLRNVLAAIRPAKSVEHVALVTGLKHYLGPFEAYGKGSLPQTPFREEQGRLNVENFYYAQEDELFAAAEKDGFTWSVHRPHTVTGVAVGNAMNMATTLAVYASICKQTNRPFVFPGSRVQWDSLTDMTDARQLAKQQLWAATTPAAANQAFNVTNGDVFRWKWMWSRIAEYFDLPAADYPASLSPLEKQMADDQAVWTQIVAEHSLKEADIGRLISPWHTDADLGRPIEVITDMSKSRAMGFTAYQASDQAFFDVFDKLREMRLIP
;
A
#
# COMPACT_ATOMS: atom_id res chain seq x y z
N MET A 1 25.79 15.15 -8.36
CA MET A 1 24.98 14.66 -9.51
C MET A 1 23.55 14.53 -9.02
N THR A 2 22.57 14.95 -9.81
CA THR A 2 21.15 14.75 -9.46
C THR A 2 20.83 13.27 -9.53
N GLN A 3 20.26 12.70 -8.47
CA GLN A 3 19.86 11.29 -8.48
C GLN A 3 18.64 11.08 -9.38
N THR A 4 18.64 10.00 -10.15
CA THR A 4 17.55 9.64 -11.06
C THR A 4 16.86 8.38 -10.55
N ALA A 5 15.54 8.46 -10.36
CA ALA A 5 14.70 7.38 -9.88
C ALA A 5 13.73 6.88 -10.96
N LEU A 6 13.51 5.57 -11.02
CA LEU A 6 12.39 4.95 -11.72
C LEU A 6 11.38 4.45 -10.67
N VAL A 7 10.17 5.01 -10.65
CA VAL A 7 9.07 4.55 -9.79
C VAL A 7 8.11 3.71 -10.61
N VAL A 8 8.06 2.42 -10.30
CA VAL A 8 7.20 1.44 -10.95
C VAL A 8 5.91 1.29 -10.16
N GLY A 9 4.77 1.60 -10.79
CA GLY A 9 3.48 1.72 -10.09
C GLY A 9 3.18 3.13 -9.60
N ALA A 10 3.71 4.17 -10.26
CA ALA A 10 3.68 5.55 -9.77
C ALA A 10 2.28 6.14 -9.53
N SER A 11 1.22 5.59 -10.14
CA SER A 11 -0.17 6.00 -9.91
C SER A 11 -0.84 5.33 -8.71
N GLY A 12 -0.20 4.36 -8.07
CA GLY A 12 -0.72 3.67 -6.89
C GLY A 12 -0.57 4.49 -5.59
N ILE A 13 -1.15 3.98 -4.49
CA ILE A 13 -1.07 4.63 -3.17
C ILE A 13 0.39 4.85 -2.75
N VAL A 14 1.22 3.81 -2.84
CA VAL A 14 2.63 3.88 -2.44
C VAL A 14 3.47 4.62 -3.48
N GLY A 15 3.25 4.32 -4.76
CA GLY A 15 3.97 4.93 -5.87
C GLY A 15 3.84 6.44 -5.94
N SER A 16 2.64 6.97 -5.69
CA SER A 16 2.40 8.42 -5.67
C SER A 16 3.11 9.10 -4.48
N ALA A 17 3.10 8.49 -3.30
CA ALA A 17 3.77 9.02 -2.12
C ALA A 17 5.30 9.07 -2.29
N ILE A 18 5.93 8.00 -2.81
CA ILE A 18 7.38 8.01 -3.08
C ILE A 18 7.74 8.96 -4.22
N THR A 19 6.92 9.04 -5.27
CA THR A 19 7.12 9.99 -6.37
C THR A 19 7.16 11.43 -5.85
N GLN A 20 6.17 11.83 -5.03
CA GLN A 20 6.12 13.17 -4.47
C GLN A 20 7.32 13.45 -3.57
N LEU A 21 7.67 12.52 -2.68
CA LEU A 21 8.81 12.68 -1.77
C LEU A 21 10.13 12.86 -2.54
N LEU A 22 10.34 12.10 -3.62
CA LEU A 22 11.54 12.21 -4.46
C LEU A 22 11.61 13.57 -5.17
N ILE A 23 10.49 14.07 -5.70
CA ILE A 23 10.40 15.41 -6.31
C ILE A 23 10.75 16.50 -5.29
N ASP A 24 10.22 16.40 -4.07
CA ASP A 24 10.48 17.35 -2.99
C ASP A 24 11.97 17.37 -2.63
N ASN A 25 12.64 16.20 -2.71
CA ASN A 25 14.08 16.03 -2.54
C ASN A 25 14.91 16.32 -3.80
N LYS A 26 14.31 16.93 -4.84
CA LYS A 26 14.96 17.36 -6.09
C LYS A 26 15.57 16.23 -6.93
N TRP A 27 15.01 15.03 -6.83
CA TRP A 27 15.35 13.92 -7.73
C TRP A 27 14.70 14.10 -9.08
N GLN A 28 15.32 13.55 -10.13
CA GLN A 28 14.65 13.33 -11.41
C GLN A 28 13.85 12.03 -11.33
N VAL A 29 12.54 12.07 -11.56
CA VAL A 29 11.67 10.91 -11.36
C VAL A 29 11.03 10.48 -12.67
N ALA A 30 11.35 9.28 -13.14
CA ALA A 30 10.62 8.58 -14.17
C ALA A 30 9.46 7.79 -13.54
N ALA A 31 8.23 8.16 -13.88
CA ALA A 31 7.02 7.61 -13.28
C ALA A 31 6.37 6.60 -14.24
N LEU A 32 6.53 5.32 -13.95
CA LEU A 32 6.01 4.23 -14.78
C LEU A 32 4.64 3.76 -14.30
N SER A 33 3.67 3.83 -15.22
CA SER A 33 2.40 3.12 -15.11
C SER A 33 1.83 2.85 -16.51
N ARG A 34 0.72 2.11 -16.62
CA ARG A 34 0.03 1.91 -17.90
C ARG A 34 -0.57 3.21 -18.46
N GLN A 35 -0.93 4.13 -17.56
CA GLN A 35 -1.52 5.43 -17.87
C GLN A 35 -0.85 6.48 -16.97
N PRO A 36 0.37 6.92 -17.31
CA PRO A 36 1.14 7.81 -16.44
C PRO A 36 0.51 9.21 -16.38
N SER A 37 0.53 9.81 -15.19
CA SER A 37 0.12 11.21 -15.03
C SER A 37 1.13 12.15 -15.70
N GLN A 38 0.66 13.24 -16.27
CA GLN A 38 1.49 14.31 -16.86
C GLN A 38 1.88 15.37 -15.81
N SER A 39 2.04 14.96 -14.55
CA SER A 39 2.28 15.89 -13.43
C SER A 39 3.60 16.65 -13.61
N GLN A 40 3.65 17.89 -13.13
CA GLN A 40 4.88 18.67 -13.18
C GLN A 40 5.98 18.00 -12.34
N GLY A 41 7.19 17.90 -12.89
CA GLY A 41 8.35 17.35 -12.19
C GLY A 41 8.57 15.83 -12.36
N VAL A 42 7.72 15.13 -13.11
CA VAL A 42 7.95 13.73 -13.49
C VAL A 42 8.19 13.56 -14.98
N ILE A 43 8.96 12.55 -15.34
CA ILE A 43 9.09 12.02 -16.69
C ILE A 43 8.05 10.88 -16.80
N PRO A 44 6.97 11.04 -17.57
CA PRO A 44 5.95 10.00 -17.71
C PRO A 44 6.50 8.82 -18.52
N VAL A 45 6.33 7.60 -18.01
CA VAL A 45 6.73 6.35 -18.70
C VAL A 45 5.51 5.45 -18.83
N ALA A 46 5.06 5.22 -20.07
CA ALA A 46 3.93 4.35 -20.35
C ALA A 46 4.44 2.97 -20.77
N ALA A 47 4.19 1.95 -19.95
CA ALA A 47 4.53 0.57 -20.27
C ALA A 47 3.65 -0.45 -19.54
N ASP A 48 3.53 -1.65 -20.10
CA ASP A 48 2.96 -2.82 -19.42
C ASP A 48 4.09 -3.72 -18.88
N LEU A 49 4.07 -4.00 -17.58
CA LEU A 49 5.07 -4.84 -16.92
C LEU A 49 5.03 -6.30 -17.38
N GLN A 50 3.92 -6.73 -17.99
CA GLN A 50 3.76 -8.06 -18.55
C GLN A 50 4.21 -8.17 -20.01
N ASP A 51 4.54 -7.04 -20.66
CA ASP A 51 5.04 -6.98 -22.03
C ASP A 51 6.51 -6.52 -22.04
N PRO A 52 7.48 -7.44 -22.15
CA PRO A 52 8.90 -7.10 -22.20
C PRO A 52 9.25 -6.10 -23.32
N ALA A 53 8.62 -6.20 -24.50
CA ALA A 53 8.92 -5.30 -25.62
C ALA A 53 8.45 -3.87 -25.32
N SER A 54 7.30 -3.72 -24.65
CA SER A 54 6.82 -2.43 -24.16
C SER A 54 7.82 -1.79 -23.18
N LEU A 55 8.39 -2.59 -22.26
CA LEU A 55 9.38 -2.10 -21.30
C LEU A 55 10.70 -1.73 -21.95
N GLU A 56 11.22 -2.58 -22.84
CA GLU A 56 12.47 -2.33 -23.57
C GLU A 56 12.38 -1.00 -24.34
N HIS A 57 11.26 -0.75 -25.02
CA HIS A 57 11.06 0.50 -25.74
C HIS A 57 10.94 1.70 -24.79
N ALA A 58 10.11 1.61 -23.76
CA ALA A 58 9.82 2.73 -22.86
C ALA A 58 11.00 3.12 -21.95
N LEU A 59 11.92 2.18 -21.69
CA LEU A 59 13.04 2.37 -20.77
C LEU A 59 14.40 2.54 -21.47
N ALA A 60 14.46 2.46 -22.81
CA ALA A 60 15.69 2.43 -23.60
C ALA A 60 16.68 3.57 -23.28
N ASP A 61 16.17 4.80 -23.11
CA ASP A 61 16.99 6.00 -22.89
C ASP A 61 17.13 6.38 -21.41
N LEU A 62 16.48 5.64 -20.51
CA LEU A 62 16.51 5.93 -19.08
C LEU A 62 17.72 5.27 -18.42
N LYS A 63 18.37 6.03 -17.54
CA LYS A 63 19.52 5.57 -16.74
C LYS A 63 19.24 5.79 -15.26
N PRO A 64 18.23 5.11 -14.67
CA PRO A 64 17.92 5.29 -13.27
C PRO A 64 19.06 4.75 -12.40
N THR A 65 19.39 5.50 -11.36
CA THR A 65 20.28 5.06 -10.27
C THR A 65 19.51 4.28 -9.21
N HIS A 66 18.23 4.62 -9.01
CA HIS A 66 17.39 3.99 -8.00
C HIS A 66 16.08 3.54 -8.62
N VAL A 67 15.58 2.38 -8.20
CA VAL A 67 14.32 1.83 -8.68
C VAL A 67 13.42 1.54 -7.49
N PHE A 68 12.19 2.03 -7.53
CA PHE A 68 11.18 1.79 -6.49
C PHE A 68 10.04 0.97 -7.08
N ILE A 69 9.94 -0.30 -6.68
CA ILE A 69 8.90 -1.23 -7.13
C ILE A 69 7.73 -1.18 -6.13
N THR A 70 6.65 -0.51 -6.53
CA THR A 70 5.50 -0.20 -5.66
C THR A 70 4.19 -0.79 -6.19
N THR A 71 4.27 -1.83 -7.02
CA THR A 71 3.12 -2.42 -7.72
C THR A 71 3.10 -3.93 -7.64
N TRP A 72 1.91 -4.48 -7.81
CA TRP A 72 1.61 -5.90 -7.96
C TRP A 72 0.34 -6.05 -8.81
N SER A 73 0.00 -7.27 -9.20
CA SER A 73 -1.21 -7.60 -9.94
C SER A 73 -1.93 -8.75 -9.25
N ARG A 74 -3.20 -8.55 -8.87
CA ARG A 74 -4.05 -9.58 -8.27
C ARG A 74 -4.48 -10.58 -9.33
N GLN A 75 -4.24 -11.86 -9.05
CA GLN A 75 -4.70 -12.99 -9.85
C GLN A 75 -5.72 -13.82 -9.09
N ALA A 76 -6.32 -14.80 -9.79
CA ALA A 76 -7.34 -15.67 -9.22
C ALA A 76 -6.79 -16.66 -8.18
N THR A 77 -5.54 -17.09 -8.34
CA THR A 77 -4.87 -18.05 -7.45
C THR A 77 -3.48 -17.59 -7.06
N GLU A 78 -2.94 -18.14 -5.97
CA GLU A 78 -1.58 -17.81 -5.54
C GLU A 78 -0.50 -18.27 -6.54
N ALA A 79 -0.69 -19.41 -7.19
CA ALA A 79 0.20 -19.87 -8.26
C ALA A 79 0.27 -18.86 -9.43
N GLU A 80 -0.87 -18.29 -9.83
CA GLU A 80 -0.89 -17.24 -10.85
C GLU A 80 -0.33 -15.92 -10.32
N ASN A 81 -0.56 -15.57 -9.05
CA ASN A 81 0.09 -14.41 -8.42
C ASN A 81 1.62 -14.55 -8.50
N ILE A 82 2.17 -15.73 -8.19
CA ILE A 82 3.61 -16.02 -8.30
C ILE A 82 4.08 -15.82 -9.73
N ARG A 83 3.44 -16.49 -10.70
CA ARG A 83 3.84 -16.43 -12.11
C ARG A 83 3.86 -15.00 -12.64
N VAL A 84 2.80 -14.23 -12.38
CA VAL A 84 2.64 -12.88 -12.92
C VAL A 84 3.54 -11.87 -12.20
N ASN A 85 3.54 -11.85 -10.86
CA ASN A 85 4.27 -10.81 -10.11
C ASN A 85 5.79 -11.00 -10.15
N ALA A 86 6.28 -12.26 -10.20
CA ALA A 86 7.70 -12.53 -10.44
C ALA A 86 8.11 -12.09 -11.86
N ALA A 87 7.28 -12.38 -12.87
CA ALA A 87 7.54 -11.96 -14.24
C ALA A 87 7.58 -10.44 -14.40
N MET A 88 6.65 -9.71 -13.79
CA MET A 88 6.64 -8.24 -13.82
C MET A 88 7.94 -7.65 -13.28
N LEU A 89 8.44 -8.15 -12.14
CA LEU A 89 9.70 -7.70 -11.56
C LEU A 89 10.90 -8.04 -12.45
N ARG A 90 10.98 -9.30 -12.91
CA ARG A 90 12.04 -9.77 -13.80
C ARG A 90 12.11 -8.96 -15.10
N ASN A 91 10.96 -8.66 -15.70
CA ASN A 91 10.87 -7.91 -16.96
C ASN A 91 11.39 -6.48 -16.79
N VAL A 92 11.00 -5.77 -15.71
CA VAL A 92 11.50 -4.42 -15.41
C VAL A 92 13.02 -4.44 -15.23
N LEU A 93 13.52 -5.36 -14.40
CA LEU A 93 14.96 -5.46 -14.10
C LEU A 93 15.76 -5.80 -15.37
N ALA A 94 15.22 -6.68 -16.23
CA ALA A 94 15.84 -7.00 -17.51
C ALA A 94 15.90 -5.79 -18.46
N ALA A 95 14.85 -4.98 -18.52
CA ALA A 95 14.78 -3.81 -19.41
C ALA A 95 15.74 -2.68 -19.00
N ILE A 96 15.98 -2.47 -17.70
CA ILE A 96 16.92 -1.44 -17.21
C ILE A 96 18.38 -1.91 -17.14
N ARG A 97 18.63 -3.23 -17.11
CA ARG A 97 19.97 -3.82 -17.00
C ARG A 97 20.98 -3.27 -18.02
N PRO A 98 20.66 -3.10 -19.32
CA PRO A 98 21.63 -2.63 -20.32
C PRO A 98 22.23 -1.25 -19.99
N ALA A 99 21.49 -0.40 -19.26
CA ALA A 99 21.96 0.93 -18.87
C ALA A 99 23.12 0.89 -17.86
N LYS A 100 23.26 -0.21 -17.09
CA LYS A 100 24.29 -0.40 -16.05
C LYS A 100 24.42 0.77 -15.08
N SER A 101 23.31 1.45 -14.80
CA SER A 101 23.26 2.66 -13.96
C SER A 101 22.69 2.42 -12.57
N VAL A 102 22.05 1.28 -12.33
CA VAL A 102 21.31 1.00 -11.10
C VAL A 102 22.28 0.77 -9.95
N GLU A 103 22.07 1.51 -8.86
CA GLU A 103 22.81 1.43 -7.60
C GLU A 103 21.96 0.76 -6.50
N HIS A 104 20.64 1.01 -6.52
CA HIS A 104 19.71 0.45 -5.54
C HIS A 104 18.32 0.12 -6.09
N VAL A 105 17.73 -0.98 -5.61
CA VAL A 105 16.33 -1.36 -5.89
C VAL A 105 15.56 -1.57 -4.58
N ALA A 106 14.52 -0.78 -4.35
CA ALA A 106 13.59 -0.92 -3.23
C ALA A 106 12.32 -1.64 -3.69
N LEU A 107 11.97 -2.75 -3.03
CA LEU A 107 10.78 -3.56 -3.32
C LEU A 107 9.77 -3.48 -2.18
N VAL A 108 8.53 -3.13 -2.49
CA VAL A 108 7.42 -3.18 -1.53
C VAL A 108 6.72 -4.53 -1.61
N THR A 109 6.62 -5.21 -0.48
CA THR A 109 5.81 -6.44 -0.29
C THR A 109 4.70 -6.17 0.73
N GLY A 110 4.77 -6.74 1.94
CA GLY A 110 3.78 -6.53 3.01
C GLY A 110 3.74 -7.65 4.05
N LEU A 111 2.87 -7.50 5.04
CA LEU A 111 2.75 -8.48 6.14
C LEU A 111 2.20 -9.85 5.74
N LYS A 112 1.72 -10.04 4.50
CA LYS A 112 1.48 -11.41 3.99
C LYS A 112 2.74 -12.27 3.99
N HIS A 113 3.94 -11.67 4.11
CA HIS A 113 5.16 -12.42 4.39
C HIS A 113 5.03 -13.27 5.67
N TYR A 114 4.38 -12.74 6.71
CA TYR A 114 4.19 -13.42 8.00
C TYR A 114 2.80 -14.06 8.15
N LEU A 115 1.84 -13.66 7.31
CA LEU A 115 0.43 -14.07 7.40
C LEU A 115 0.01 -15.09 6.34
N GLY A 116 0.84 -15.35 5.33
CA GLY A 116 0.52 -16.19 4.19
C GLY A 116 -0.29 -15.49 3.09
N PRO A 117 -0.54 -16.16 1.96
CA PRO A 117 -1.30 -15.63 0.83
C PRO A 117 -2.79 -15.45 1.17
N PHE A 118 -3.55 -14.79 0.29
CA PHE A 118 -4.98 -14.53 0.54
C PHE A 118 -5.80 -15.80 0.82
N GLU A 119 -5.49 -16.91 0.13
CA GLU A 119 -6.19 -18.21 0.30
C GLU A 119 -5.98 -18.83 1.70
N ALA A 120 -4.80 -18.58 2.28
CA ALA A 120 -4.38 -19.08 3.59
C ALA A 120 -4.20 -17.97 4.64
N TYR A 121 -4.82 -16.81 4.41
CA TYR A 121 -4.52 -15.59 5.15
C TYR A 121 -4.85 -15.73 6.63
N GLY A 122 -3.83 -15.64 7.48
CA GLY A 122 -3.98 -15.78 8.92
C GLY A 122 -4.42 -17.18 9.37
N LYS A 123 -4.15 -18.23 8.57
CA LYS A 123 -4.45 -19.64 8.90
C LYS A 123 -3.16 -20.40 9.23
N GLY A 124 -3.29 -21.45 10.06
CA GLY A 124 -2.19 -22.32 10.44
C GLY A 124 -1.34 -21.77 11.59
N SER A 125 -0.11 -22.27 11.72
CA SER A 125 0.84 -21.79 12.73
C SER A 125 1.50 -20.52 12.24
N LEU A 126 0.96 -19.37 12.67
CA LEU A 126 1.53 -18.06 12.36
C LEU A 126 2.64 -17.69 13.34
N PRO A 127 3.61 -16.86 12.94
CA PRO A 127 4.62 -16.34 13.84
C PRO A 127 3.97 -15.51 14.95
N GLN A 128 4.62 -15.49 16.12
CA GLN A 128 4.18 -14.65 17.22
C GLN A 128 4.35 -13.17 16.87
N THR A 129 3.33 -12.36 17.15
CA THR A 129 3.40 -10.90 17.11
C THR A 129 4.19 -10.35 18.33
N PRO A 130 4.84 -9.19 18.23
CA PRO A 130 4.98 -8.35 17.04
C PRO A 130 5.82 -9.04 15.96
N PHE A 131 5.44 -8.91 14.70
CA PHE A 131 6.19 -9.49 13.58
C PHE A 131 7.57 -8.87 13.46
N ARG A 132 8.58 -9.69 13.22
CA ARG A 132 10.00 -9.30 13.15
C ARG A 132 10.65 -9.93 11.92
N GLU A 133 11.59 -9.21 11.31
CA GLU A 133 12.16 -9.59 10.02
C GLU A 133 12.95 -10.90 10.06
N GLU A 134 13.48 -11.31 11.23
CA GLU A 134 14.18 -12.58 11.43
C GLU A 134 13.29 -13.82 11.43
N GLN A 135 11.96 -13.67 11.49
CA GLN A 135 11.02 -14.79 11.52
C GLN A 135 10.97 -15.55 10.18
N GLY A 136 11.55 -15.00 9.12
CA GLY A 136 11.72 -15.67 7.82
C GLY A 136 10.42 -16.01 7.10
N ARG A 137 10.53 -16.85 6.06
CA ARG A 137 9.42 -17.29 5.22
C ARG A 137 8.60 -18.37 5.93
N LEU A 138 7.28 -18.31 5.76
CA LEU A 138 6.40 -19.44 6.06
C LEU A 138 6.60 -20.58 5.05
N ASN A 139 6.31 -21.81 5.45
CA ASN A 139 6.28 -22.98 4.57
C ASN A 139 4.98 -23.04 3.73
N VAL A 140 4.73 -22.00 2.94
CA VAL A 140 3.61 -21.87 2.00
C VAL A 140 4.07 -21.13 0.75
N GLU A 141 3.35 -21.32 -0.35
CA GLU A 141 3.54 -20.51 -1.55
C GLU A 141 3.13 -19.05 -1.30
N ASN A 142 3.95 -18.11 -1.76
CA ASN A 142 3.67 -16.68 -1.63
C ASN A 142 4.41 -15.89 -2.72
N PHE A 143 3.71 -15.08 -3.50
CA PHE A 143 4.32 -14.30 -4.57
C PHE A 143 5.34 -13.26 -4.06
N TYR A 144 5.27 -12.85 -2.79
CA TYR A 144 6.30 -12.02 -2.18
C TYR A 144 7.67 -12.71 -2.17
N TYR A 145 7.69 -14.02 -1.92
CA TYR A 145 8.93 -14.80 -1.91
C TYR A 145 9.53 -14.89 -3.31
N ALA A 146 8.68 -15.10 -4.31
CA ALA A 146 9.11 -15.13 -5.71
C ALA A 146 9.63 -13.76 -6.19
N GLN A 147 9.03 -12.65 -5.76
CA GLN A 147 9.56 -11.31 -6.03
C GLN A 147 10.90 -11.06 -5.32
N GLU A 148 11.03 -11.45 -4.05
CA GLU A 148 12.30 -11.38 -3.32
C GLU A 148 13.39 -12.19 -4.06
N ASP A 149 13.09 -13.41 -4.52
CA ASP A 149 14.06 -14.27 -5.22
C ASP A 149 14.53 -13.64 -6.55
N GLU A 150 13.62 -13.08 -7.35
CA GLU A 150 13.96 -12.36 -8.59
C GLU A 150 14.81 -11.10 -8.32
N LEU A 151 14.50 -10.35 -7.25
CA LEU A 151 15.27 -9.20 -6.81
C LEU A 151 16.70 -9.60 -6.41
N PHE A 152 16.84 -10.63 -5.58
CA PHE A 152 18.14 -11.07 -5.07
C PHE A 152 19.03 -11.63 -6.19
N ALA A 153 18.46 -12.45 -7.08
CA ALA A 153 19.19 -12.98 -8.23
C ALA A 153 19.66 -11.87 -9.18
N ALA A 154 18.82 -10.85 -9.41
CA ALA A 154 19.20 -9.70 -10.22
C ALA A 154 20.28 -8.84 -9.54
N ALA A 155 20.18 -8.61 -8.23
CA ALA A 155 21.17 -7.87 -7.46
C ALA A 155 22.55 -8.55 -7.50
N GLU A 156 22.58 -9.88 -7.30
CA GLU A 156 23.82 -10.67 -7.39
C GLU A 156 24.44 -10.59 -8.79
N LYS A 157 23.61 -10.65 -9.83
CA LYS A 157 24.05 -10.61 -11.22
C LYS A 157 24.53 -9.23 -11.67
N ASP A 158 23.82 -8.18 -11.29
CA ASP A 158 23.95 -6.83 -11.86
C ASP A 158 24.70 -5.86 -10.92
N GLY A 159 24.94 -6.24 -9.66
CA GLY A 159 25.83 -5.55 -8.71
C GLY A 159 25.19 -4.39 -7.94
N PHE A 160 23.87 -4.20 -8.02
CA PHE A 160 23.16 -3.19 -7.24
C PHE A 160 22.80 -3.69 -5.82
N THR A 161 22.55 -2.76 -4.91
CA THR A 161 22.04 -3.08 -3.56
C THR A 161 20.52 -3.12 -3.53
N TRP A 162 19.92 -3.78 -2.54
CA TRP A 162 18.46 -3.86 -2.46
C TRP A 162 17.91 -3.56 -1.07
N SER A 163 16.63 -3.23 -1.01
CA SER A 163 15.86 -3.21 0.23
C SER A 163 14.45 -3.77 0.00
N VAL A 164 13.88 -4.44 1.00
CA VAL A 164 12.50 -4.96 0.95
C VAL A 164 11.69 -4.30 2.06
N HIS A 165 10.54 -3.75 1.74
CA HIS A 165 9.68 -3.03 2.67
C HIS A 165 8.37 -3.80 2.90
N ARG A 166 8.06 -4.13 4.15
CA ARG A 166 6.92 -4.95 4.56
C ARG A 166 5.92 -4.11 5.35
N PRO A 167 5.09 -3.29 4.67
CA PRO A 167 4.09 -2.47 5.34
C PRO A 167 2.96 -3.33 5.92
N HIS A 168 2.40 -2.88 7.05
CA HIS A 168 1.02 -3.19 7.43
C HIS A 168 0.04 -2.56 6.41
N THR A 169 -1.26 -2.82 6.53
CA THR A 169 -2.34 -2.12 5.81
C THR A 169 -2.00 -0.65 5.59
N VAL A 170 -1.90 -0.26 4.31
CA VAL A 170 -1.47 1.07 3.89
C VAL A 170 -2.65 2.02 3.83
N THR A 171 -2.53 3.19 4.45
CA THR A 171 -3.44 4.34 4.27
C THR A 171 -2.83 5.35 3.29
N GLY A 172 -3.65 5.89 2.40
CA GLY A 172 -3.26 6.88 1.41
C GLY A 172 -4.36 7.09 0.38
N VAL A 173 -4.08 7.91 -0.65
CA VAL A 173 -5.07 8.26 -1.68
C VAL A 173 -4.64 7.70 -3.03
N ALA A 174 -5.50 6.88 -3.64
CA ALA A 174 -5.45 6.53 -5.05
C ALA A 174 -6.83 6.07 -5.53
N VAL A 175 -7.28 6.58 -6.68
CA VAL A 175 -8.53 6.18 -7.34
C VAL A 175 -8.28 4.97 -8.23
N GLY A 176 -9.18 3.99 -8.20
CA GLY A 176 -9.06 2.74 -8.97
C GLY A 176 -8.02 1.76 -8.42
N ASN A 177 -7.56 1.97 -7.18
CA ASN A 177 -6.63 1.05 -6.53
C ASN A 177 -7.35 -0.18 -5.97
N ALA A 178 -6.71 -1.34 -6.04
CA ALA A 178 -7.31 -2.60 -5.59
C ALA A 178 -7.51 -2.71 -4.07
N MET A 179 -6.74 -1.96 -3.27
CA MET A 179 -6.70 -2.06 -1.80
C MET A 179 -6.63 -0.66 -1.17
N ASN A 180 -7.77 -0.12 -0.71
CA ASN A 180 -7.83 1.24 -0.16
C ASN A 180 -8.80 1.32 1.03
N MET A 181 -8.32 0.93 2.22
CA MET A 181 -9.14 0.93 3.44
C MET A 181 -9.59 2.35 3.83
N ALA A 182 -8.68 3.32 3.87
CA ALA A 182 -9.03 4.67 4.31
C ALA A 182 -10.10 5.32 3.41
N THR A 183 -9.98 5.22 2.08
CA THR A 183 -11.02 5.74 1.17
C THR A 183 -12.33 4.96 1.31
N THR A 184 -12.27 3.63 1.49
CA THR A 184 -13.47 2.81 1.73
C THR A 184 -14.22 3.27 2.99
N LEU A 185 -13.51 3.50 4.09
CA LEU A 185 -14.11 3.98 5.34
C LEU A 185 -14.66 5.40 5.22
N ALA A 186 -13.99 6.27 4.48
CA ALA A 186 -14.46 7.64 4.23
C ALA A 186 -15.78 7.68 3.44
N VAL A 187 -15.88 6.87 2.38
CA VAL A 187 -17.11 6.72 1.59
C VAL A 187 -18.22 6.10 2.43
N TYR A 188 -17.92 5.04 3.19
CA TYR A 188 -18.87 4.39 4.09
C TYR A 188 -19.41 5.37 5.14
N ALA A 189 -18.55 6.15 5.81
CA ALA A 189 -18.95 7.16 6.78
C ALA A 189 -19.82 8.25 6.14
N SER A 190 -19.46 8.71 4.94
CA SER A 190 -20.24 9.71 4.19
C SER A 190 -21.66 9.22 3.87
N ILE A 191 -21.79 7.96 3.45
CA ILE A 191 -23.09 7.32 3.19
C ILE A 191 -23.89 7.17 4.50
N CYS A 192 -23.23 6.75 5.58
CA CYS A 192 -23.89 6.65 6.89
C CYS A 192 -24.41 8.01 7.36
N LYS A 193 -23.64 9.09 7.17
CA LYS A 193 -24.08 10.46 7.47
C LYS A 193 -25.28 10.87 6.62
N GLN A 194 -25.25 10.64 5.31
CA GLN A 194 -26.34 11.01 4.39
C GLN A 194 -27.65 10.29 4.70
N THR A 195 -27.56 8.98 5.00
CA THR A 195 -28.73 8.11 5.20
C THR A 195 -29.18 8.03 6.64
N ASN A 196 -28.42 8.61 7.57
CA ASN A 196 -28.58 8.48 9.01
C ASN A 196 -28.61 7.01 9.49
N ARG A 197 -27.99 6.08 8.74
CA ARG A 197 -27.84 4.68 9.17
C ARG A 197 -26.65 4.54 10.13
N PRO A 198 -26.65 3.57 11.04
CA PRO A 198 -25.56 3.41 12.01
C PRO A 198 -24.21 3.17 11.35
N PHE A 199 -23.13 3.77 11.87
CA PHE A 199 -21.76 3.51 11.44
C PHE A 199 -21.20 2.27 12.16
N VAL A 200 -21.58 1.09 11.67
CA VAL A 200 -21.26 -0.21 12.27
C VAL A 200 -19.87 -0.69 11.86
N PHE A 201 -19.05 -1.07 12.84
CA PHE A 201 -17.74 -1.68 12.61
C PHE A 201 -17.88 -3.02 11.88
N PRO A 202 -17.14 -3.26 10.79
CA PRO A 202 -17.37 -4.44 9.95
C PRO A 202 -16.58 -5.68 10.36
N GLY A 203 -15.54 -5.49 11.17
CA GLY A 203 -14.52 -6.49 11.44
C GLY A 203 -14.82 -7.44 12.58
N SER A 204 -13.82 -8.30 12.87
CA SER A 204 -13.88 -9.29 13.93
C SER A 204 -13.79 -8.64 15.32
N ARG A 205 -14.25 -9.38 16.34
CA ARG A 205 -14.12 -8.95 17.74
C ARG A 205 -12.66 -8.83 18.15
N VAL A 206 -11.79 -9.69 17.60
CA VAL A 206 -10.35 -9.67 17.86
C VAL A 206 -9.76 -8.36 17.36
N GLN A 207 -10.05 -7.94 16.12
CA GLN A 207 -9.56 -6.67 15.59
C GLN A 207 -10.15 -5.46 16.33
N TRP A 208 -11.42 -5.52 16.72
CA TRP A 208 -12.06 -4.47 17.52
C TRP A 208 -11.37 -4.22 18.85
N ASP A 209 -11.04 -5.30 19.58
CA ASP A 209 -10.53 -5.23 20.93
C ASP A 209 -9.01 -5.23 21.04
N SER A 210 -8.26 -5.83 20.11
CA SER A 210 -6.79 -5.97 20.19
C SER A 210 -6.04 -4.70 19.78
N LEU A 211 -4.75 -4.66 20.11
CA LEU A 211 -3.84 -3.63 19.61
C LEU A 211 -3.47 -3.94 18.15
N THR A 212 -3.29 -2.88 17.36
CA THR A 212 -2.85 -2.96 15.98
C THR A 212 -2.03 -1.72 15.62
N ASP A 213 -1.21 -1.84 14.58
CA ASP A 213 -0.52 -0.72 13.93
C ASP A 213 -0.98 -0.59 12.46
N MET A 214 -0.55 0.48 11.81
CA MET A 214 -0.85 0.75 10.40
C MET A 214 0.31 1.44 9.70
N THR A 215 0.25 1.57 8.38
CA THR A 215 1.28 2.23 7.58
C THR A 215 0.69 3.37 6.77
N ASP A 216 1.12 4.60 7.02
CA ASP A 216 0.88 5.72 6.13
C ASP A 216 1.78 5.61 4.89
N ALA A 217 1.24 5.84 3.70
CA ALA A 217 2.00 5.75 2.45
C ALA A 217 3.22 6.68 2.40
N ARG A 218 3.15 7.85 3.05
CA ARG A 218 4.26 8.80 3.17
C ARG A 218 5.31 8.29 4.15
N GLN A 219 4.91 7.59 5.22
CA GLN A 219 5.84 6.92 6.12
C GLN A 219 6.61 5.80 5.41
N LEU A 220 5.93 5.00 4.58
CA LEU A 220 6.54 4.00 3.71
C LEU A 220 7.50 4.65 2.68
N ALA A 221 7.10 5.76 2.06
CA ALA A 221 7.97 6.52 1.16
C ALA A 221 9.26 7.01 1.86
N LYS A 222 9.14 7.53 3.09
CA LYS A 222 10.31 7.94 3.89
C LYS A 222 11.26 6.77 4.16
N GLN A 223 10.74 5.58 4.48
CA GLN A 223 11.59 4.41 4.73
C GLN A 223 12.26 3.90 3.44
N GLN A 224 11.56 3.90 2.31
CA GLN A 224 12.13 3.54 1.01
C GLN A 224 13.30 4.47 0.64
N LEU A 225 13.09 5.79 0.75
CA LEU A 225 14.15 6.76 0.49
C LEU A 225 15.32 6.58 1.47
N TRP A 226 15.03 6.41 2.77
CA TRP A 226 16.07 6.18 3.78
C TRP A 226 16.91 4.95 3.47
N ALA A 227 16.30 3.81 3.17
CA ALA A 227 17.02 2.56 2.88
C ALA A 227 17.85 2.67 1.59
N ALA A 228 17.29 3.34 0.57
CA ALA A 228 17.96 3.62 -0.69
C ALA A 228 19.23 4.47 -0.53
N THR A 229 19.25 5.41 0.41
CA THR A 229 20.37 6.35 0.60
C THR A 229 21.22 6.09 1.84
N THR A 230 20.99 4.99 2.56
CA THR A 230 21.73 4.63 3.78
C THR A 230 22.54 3.36 3.55
N PRO A 231 23.88 3.44 3.42
CA PRO A 231 24.69 2.25 3.13
C PRO A 231 24.53 1.09 4.12
N ALA A 232 24.32 1.39 5.40
CA ALA A 232 24.09 0.37 6.44
C ALA A 232 22.74 -0.37 6.32
N ALA A 233 21.80 0.19 5.55
CA ALA A 233 20.49 -0.41 5.29
C ALA A 233 20.47 -1.27 4.01
N ALA A 234 21.58 -1.34 3.28
CA ALA A 234 21.68 -2.12 2.05
C ALA A 234 21.52 -3.63 2.31
N ASN A 235 20.83 -4.30 1.39
CA ASN A 235 20.56 -5.74 1.38
C ASN A 235 19.81 -6.22 2.62
N GLN A 236 18.79 -5.46 3.02
CA GLN A 236 17.96 -5.73 4.20
C GLN A 236 16.47 -5.67 3.87
N ALA A 237 15.70 -6.55 4.51
CA ALA A 237 14.26 -6.39 4.64
C ALA A 237 13.91 -5.60 5.91
N PHE A 238 12.87 -4.78 5.84
CA PHE A 238 12.37 -3.93 6.91
C PHE A 238 10.85 -4.01 7.01
N ASN A 239 10.34 -4.18 8.22
CA ASN A 239 8.98 -3.83 8.56
C ASN A 239 8.81 -2.32 8.54
N VAL A 240 7.59 -1.85 8.32
CA VAL A 240 7.28 -0.42 8.32
C VAL A 240 5.88 -0.15 8.76
N THR A 241 5.78 0.67 9.81
CA THR A 241 4.53 1.20 10.36
C THR A 241 4.73 2.63 10.84
N ASN A 242 3.62 3.22 11.24
CA ASN A 242 3.48 4.59 11.72
C ASN A 242 4.27 4.89 13.01
N GLY A 243 4.52 3.85 13.81
CA GLY A 243 5.31 3.93 15.04
C GLY A 243 4.48 4.11 16.32
N ASP A 244 3.15 4.19 16.21
CA ASP A 244 2.18 4.02 17.28
C ASP A 244 1.40 2.69 17.16
N VAL A 245 0.58 2.41 18.17
CA VAL A 245 -0.40 1.32 18.18
C VAL A 245 -1.73 1.86 18.70
N PHE A 246 -2.84 1.29 18.25
CA PHE A 246 -4.18 1.67 18.70
C PHE A 246 -5.13 0.47 18.74
N ARG A 247 -6.37 0.69 19.20
CA ARG A 247 -7.46 -0.30 19.10
C ARG A 247 -8.53 0.21 18.15
N TRP A 248 -9.06 -0.64 17.29
CA TRP A 248 -10.08 -0.22 16.32
C TRP A 248 -11.29 0.41 16.99
N LYS A 249 -11.70 -0.02 18.20
CA LYS A 249 -12.78 0.65 18.94
C LYS A 249 -12.57 2.14 19.21
N TRP A 250 -11.33 2.51 19.51
CA TRP A 250 -10.95 3.91 19.68
C TRP A 250 -10.90 4.61 18.33
N MET A 251 -10.19 4.04 17.35
CA MET A 251 -10.07 4.62 16.01
C MET A 251 -11.41 4.83 15.32
N TRP A 252 -12.34 3.88 15.46
CA TRP A 252 -13.68 3.95 14.90
C TRP A 252 -14.47 5.14 15.46
N SER A 253 -14.33 5.40 16.76
CA SER A 253 -14.91 6.58 17.41
C SER A 253 -14.28 7.88 16.87
N ARG A 254 -12.96 7.89 16.64
CA ARG A 254 -12.24 9.04 16.05
C ARG A 254 -12.66 9.32 14.61
N ILE A 255 -12.84 8.29 13.78
CA ILE A 255 -13.34 8.41 12.42
C ILE A 255 -14.78 8.94 12.43
N ALA A 256 -15.64 8.40 13.30
CA ALA A 256 -17.03 8.86 13.41
C ALA A 256 -17.12 10.35 13.82
N GLU A 257 -16.31 10.77 14.79
CA GLU A 257 -16.18 12.18 15.21
C GLU A 257 -15.73 13.07 14.06
N TYR A 258 -14.71 12.67 13.29
CA TYR A 258 -14.23 13.44 12.13
C TYR A 258 -15.31 13.70 11.06
N PHE A 259 -16.22 12.74 10.87
CA PHE A 259 -17.31 12.85 9.91
C PHE A 259 -18.61 13.41 10.52
N ASP A 260 -18.60 13.83 11.79
CA ASP A 260 -19.78 14.28 12.54
C ASP A 260 -20.96 13.29 12.50
N LEU A 261 -20.69 12.01 12.73
CA LEU A 261 -21.74 10.98 12.88
C LEU A 261 -21.50 10.11 14.12
N PRO A 262 -22.55 9.52 14.72
CA PRO A 262 -22.38 8.63 15.84
C PRO A 262 -21.73 7.30 15.42
N ALA A 263 -20.73 6.84 16.17
CA ALA A 263 -20.25 5.47 16.08
C ALA A 263 -21.31 4.52 16.67
N ALA A 264 -21.62 3.44 15.95
CA ALA A 264 -22.48 2.39 16.50
C ALA A 264 -21.70 1.54 17.51
N ASP A 265 -22.43 0.89 18.44
CA ASP A 265 -21.86 -0.17 19.25
C ASP A 265 -21.33 -1.32 18.39
N TYR A 266 -20.37 -2.09 18.92
CA TYR A 266 -19.89 -3.28 18.23
C TYR A 266 -21.06 -4.26 17.98
N PRO A 267 -21.25 -4.75 16.74
CA PRO A 267 -22.43 -5.53 16.39
C PRO A 267 -22.44 -6.92 17.06
N ALA A 268 -23.63 -7.46 17.28
CA ALA A 268 -23.80 -8.80 17.87
C ALA A 268 -23.24 -9.93 16.98
N SER A 269 -23.17 -9.71 15.68
CA SER A 269 -22.59 -10.61 14.68
C SER A 269 -21.71 -9.84 13.69
N LEU A 270 -20.78 -10.55 13.05
CA LEU A 270 -19.91 -9.97 12.04
C LEU A 270 -20.75 -9.31 10.93
N SER A 271 -20.42 -8.06 10.59
CA SER A 271 -21.18 -7.24 9.65
C SER A 271 -20.27 -6.72 8.52
N PRO A 272 -19.86 -7.56 7.56
CA PRO A 272 -18.89 -7.16 6.53
C PRO A 272 -19.36 -5.98 5.67
N LEU A 273 -18.47 -5.07 5.30
CA LEU A 273 -18.75 -3.94 4.40
C LEU A 273 -19.25 -4.39 3.03
N GLU A 274 -18.81 -5.54 2.51
CA GLU A 274 -19.36 -6.08 1.25
C GLU A 274 -20.89 -6.21 1.30
N LYS A 275 -21.44 -6.55 2.46
CA LYS A 275 -22.90 -6.63 2.67
C LYS A 275 -23.49 -5.27 3.02
N GLN A 276 -22.83 -4.51 3.90
CA GLN A 276 -23.34 -3.21 4.35
C GLN A 276 -23.41 -2.18 3.22
N MET A 277 -22.57 -2.31 2.19
CA MET A 277 -22.44 -1.36 1.09
C MET A 277 -22.92 -1.90 -0.28
N ALA A 278 -23.54 -3.09 -0.32
CA ALA A 278 -23.91 -3.77 -1.57
C ALA A 278 -24.80 -2.91 -2.49
N ASP A 279 -25.72 -2.15 -1.91
CA ASP A 279 -26.74 -1.37 -2.63
C ASP A 279 -26.51 0.15 -2.55
N ASP A 280 -25.32 0.58 -2.13
CA ASP A 280 -25.05 2.00 -1.82
C ASP A 280 -24.81 2.89 -3.05
N GLN A 281 -24.68 2.33 -4.27
CA GLN A 281 -24.40 3.10 -5.49
C GLN A 281 -25.45 4.19 -5.75
N ALA A 282 -26.73 3.92 -5.50
CA ALA A 282 -27.80 4.91 -5.69
C ALA A 282 -27.64 6.10 -4.75
N VAL A 283 -27.35 5.84 -3.47
CA VAL A 283 -27.11 6.88 -2.46
C VAL A 283 -25.83 7.65 -2.78
N TRP A 284 -24.76 6.96 -3.19
CA TRP A 284 -23.52 7.61 -3.59
C TRP A 284 -23.72 8.57 -4.76
N THR A 285 -24.52 8.17 -5.75
CA THR A 285 -24.85 9.03 -6.91
C THR A 285 -25.56 10.30 -6.47
N GLN A 286 -26.44 10.23 -5.47
CA GLN A 286 -27.09 11.41 -4.88
C GLN A 286 -26.07 12.33 -4.19
N ILE A 287 -25.20 11.77 -3.35
CA ILE A 287 -24.13 12.52 -2.65
C ILE A 287 -23.23 13.22 -3.68
N VAL A 288 -22.85 12.53 -4.76
CA VAL A 288 -22.03 13.08 -5.83
C VAL A 288 -22.70 14.28 -6.50
N ALA A 289 -24.01 14.21 -6.77
CA ALA A 289 -24.76 15.30 -7.35
C ALA A 289 -24.89 16.50 -6.39
N GLU A 290 -25.22 16.25 -5.11
CA GLU A 290 -25.39 17.28 -4.09
C GLU A 290 -24.09 18.05 -3.79
N HIS A 291 -22.96 17.34 -3.74
CA HIS A 291 -21.66 17.91 -3.38
C HIS A 291 -20.74 18.19 -4.59
N SER A 292 -21.21 17.95 -5.81
CA SER A 292 -20.42 18.12 -7.05
C SER A 292 -19.09 17.35 -7.02
N LEU A 293 -19.15 16.08 -6.60
CA LEU A 293 -17.98 15.20 -6.51
C LEU A 293 -17.54 14.71 -7.89
N LYS A 294 -16.27 14.33 -8.02
CA LYS A 294 -15.64 13.97 -9.31
C LYS A 294 -15.80 12.52 -9.74
N GLU A 295 -16.10 11.61 -8.81
CA GLU A 295 -16.19 10.17 -9.08
C GLU A 295 -17.56 9.63 -8.69
N ALA A 296 -18.37 9.29 -9.70
CA ALA A 296 -19.72 8.79 -9.52
C ALA A 296 -19.77 7.26 -9.36
N ASP A 297 -18.77 6.54 -9.85
CA ASP A 297 -18.69 5.09 -9.69
C ASP A 297 -18.07 4.75 -8.33
N ILE A 298 -18.91 4.26 -7.40
CA ILE A 298 -18.46 3.94 -6.04
C ILE A 298 -17.37 2.85 -6.08
N GLY A 299 -17.46 1.91 -7.03
CA GLY A 299 -16.53 0.78 -7.17
C GLY A 299 -15.12 1.20 -7.54
N ARG A 300 -14.92 2.43 -8.03
CA ARG A 300 -13.58 3.01 -8.27
C ARG A 300 -12.95 3.61 -7.01
N LEU A 301 -13.73 3.84 -5.96
CA LEU A 301 -13.28 4.44 -4.71
C LEU A 301 -13.10 3.40 -3.60
N ILE A 302 -13.99 2.41 -3.54
CA ILE A 302 -14.07 1.48 -2.41
C ILE A 302 -13.54 0.09 -2.75
N SER A 303 -12.97 -0.56 -1.74
CA SER A 303 -12.58 -1.96 -1.76
C SER A 303 -13.10 -2.67 -0.48
N PRO A 304 -14.42 -2.94 -0.38
CA PRO A 304 -15.03 -3.52 0.82
C PRO A 304 -14.42 -4.87 1.18
N TRP A 305 -14.26 -5.77 0.20
CA TRP A 305 -13.64 -7.09 0.38
C TRP A 305 -12.27 -7.02 1.07
N HIS A 306 -11.46 -6.01 0.72
CA HIS A 306 -10.11 -5.83 1.27
C HIS A 306 -10.19 -5.31 2.71
N THR A 307 -11.05 -4.34 2.94
CA THR A 307 -11.28 -3.78 4.28
C THR A 307 -11.81 -4.86 5.23
N ASP A 308 -12.72 -5.70 4.74
CA ASP A 308 -13.26 -6.85 5.47
C ASP A 308 -12.19 -7.92 5.72
N ALA A 309 -11.30 -8.19 4.76
CA ALA A 309 -10.19 -9.12 4.96
C ALA A 309 -9.21 -8.64 6.05
N ASP A 310 -8.90 -7.34 6.07
CA ASP A 310 -7.97 -6.75 7.04
C ASP A 310 -8.58 -6.60 8.44
N LEU A 311 -9.82 -6.10 8.54
CA LEU A 311 -10.54 -5.94 9.81
C LEU A 311 -11.16 -7.24 10.30
N GLY A 312 -11.29 -8.25 9.45
CA GLY A 312 -11.87 -9.56 9.77
C GLY A 312 -10.88 -10.56 10.35
N ARG A 313 -9.58 -10.23 10.44
CA ARG A 313 -8.53 -11.16 10.90
C ARG A 313 -8.88 -11.72 12.30
N PRO A 314 -8.70 -13.03 12.54
CA PRO A 314 -8.98 -13.66 13.83
C PRO A 314 -7.82 -13.53 14.84
N ILE A 315 -6.87 -12.64 14.58
CA ILE A 315 -5.63 -12.46 15.34
C ILE A 315 -5.36 -10.97 15.54
N GLU A 316 -4.56 -10.62 16.53
CA GLU A 316 -3.94 -9.29 16.58
C GLU A 316 -2.80 -9.20 15.56
N VAL A 317 -2.56 -8.00 15.01
CA VAL A 317 -1.50 -7.77 14.01
C VAL A 317 -0.74 -6.52 14.41
N ILE A 318 0.51 -6.73 14.82
CA ILE A 318 1.45 -5.69 15.25
C ILE A 318 2.82 -6.08 14.70
N THR A 319 3.63 -5.08 14.40
CA THR A 319 4.96 -5.18 13.81
C THR A 319 6.00 -4.54 14.72
N ASP A 320 7.20 -5.11 14.72
CA ASP A 320 8.35 -4.50 15.37
C ASP A 320 9.06 -3.57 14.38
N MET A 321 9.42 -2.37 14.86
CA MET A 321 10.18 -1.36 14.12
C MET A 321 11.62 -1.21 14.64
N SER A 322 12.05 -2.05 15.58
CA SER A 322 13.32 -1.91 16.29
C SER A 322 14.51 -2.03 15.34
N LYS A 323 14.45 -2.92 14.34
CA LYS A 323 15.49 -3.04 13.31
C LYS A 323 15.75 -1.73 12.57
N SER A 324 14.70 -1.15 11.99
CA SER A 324 14.77 0.13 11.26
C SER A 324 15.27 1.26 12.18
N ARG A 325 14.76 1.32 13.43
CA ARG A 325 15.16 2.34 14.41
C ARG A 325 16.62 2.23 14.84
N ALA A 326 17.11 1.03 15.08
CA ALA A 326 18.51 0.78 15.43
C ALA A 326 19.47 1.20 14.31
N MET A 327 19.00 1.20 13.05
CA MET A 327 19.76 1.67 11.88
C MET A 327 19.52 3.16 11.56
N GLY A 328 18.81 3.91 12.41
CA GLY A 328 18.65 5.36 12.32
C GLY A 328 17.35 5.84 11.68
N PHE A 329 16.43 4.96 11.28
CA PHE A 329 15.10 5.37 10.79
C PHE A 329 14.17 5.73 11.96
N THR A 330 13.94 7.03 12.18
CA THR A 330 13.21 7.56 13.35
C THR A 330 11.90 8.29 12.98
N ALA A 331 11.48 8.25 11.72
CA ALA A 331 10.24 8.89 11.30
C ALA A 331 9.02 8.31 12.03
N TYR A 332 8.03 9.15 12.30
CA TYR A 332 6.80 8.82 13.01
C TYR A 332 5.61 9.50 12.31
N GLN A 333 4.45 8.83 12.38
CA GLN A 333 3.17 9.35 11.96
C GLN A 333 2.11 8.89 12.96
N ALA A 334 1.28 9.77 13.50
CA ALA A 334 0.13 9.33 14.30
C ALA A 334 -0.91 8.69 13.38
N SER A 335 -1.40 7.51 13.74
CA SER A 335 -2.27 6.71 12.87
C SER A 335 -3.65 7.33 12.66
N ASP A 336 -4.22 8.03 13.65
CA ASP A 336 -5.48 8.77 13.47
C ASP A 336 -5.30 9.95 12.52
N GLN A 337 -4.22 10.72 12.70
CA GLN A 337 -3.88 11.81 11.79
C GLN A 337 -3.61 11.29 10.36
N ALA A 338 -3.04 10.09 10.20
CA ALA A 338 -2.86 9.50 8.87
C ALA A 338 -4.20 9.24 8.16
N PHE A 339 -5.25 8.83 8.89
CA PHE A 339 -6.60 8.73 8.34
C PHE A 339 -7.17 10.11 8.00
N PHE A 340 -7.05 11.06 8.92
CA PHE A 340 -7.60 12.41 8.73
C PHE A 340 -6.95 13.12 7.54
N ASP A 341 -5.63 13.04 7.39
CA ASP A 341 -4.92 13.58 6.24
C ASP A 341 -5.41 12.97 4.93
N VAL A 342 -5.73 11.67 4.92
CA VAL A 342 -6.34 11.02 3.74
C VAL A 342 -7.74 11.57 3.49
N PHE A 343 -8.56 11.72 4.52
CA PHE A 343 -9.92 12.24 4.39
C PHE A 343 -9.94 13.70 3.91
N ASP A 344 -9.10 14.55 4.49
CA ASP A 344 -8.89 15.93 4.04
C ASP A 344 -8.45 15.96 2.58
N LYS A 345 -7.52 15.08 2.20
CA LYS A 345 -7.08 15.00 0.81
C LYS A 345 -8.19 14.56 -0.14
N LEU A 346 -9.03 13.61 0.27
CA LEU A 346 -10.19 13.18 -0.51
C LEU A 346 -11.20 14.33 -0.67
N ARG A 347 -11.43 15.14 0.37
CA ARG A 347 -12.27 16.35 0.31
C ARG A 347 -11.70 17.39 -0.66
N GLU A 348 -10.41 17.72 -0.55
CA GLU A 348 -9.72 18.63 -1.47
C GLU A 348 -9.87 18.19 -2.93
N MET A 349 -9.77 16.87 -3.17
CA MET A 349 -9.91 16.28 -4.50
C MET A 349 -11.37 16.20 -4.97
N ARG A 350 -12.34 16.50 -4.11
CA ARG A 350 -13.79 16.32 -4.30
C ARG A 350 -14.15 14.86 -4.62
N LEU A 351 -13.56 13.93 -3.88
CA LEU A 351 -13.86 12.51 -3.94
C LEU A 351 -14.80 12.06 -2.80
N ILE A 352 -14.92 12.87 -1.74
CA ILE A 352 -15.92 12.76 -0.68
C ILE A 352 -16.45 14.18 -0.35
N PRO A 353 -17.61 14.30 0.31
CA PRO A 353 -18.20 15.58 0.73
C PRO A 353 -17.34 16.46 1.64
#